data_AF-N4ULY6-F1
#
_entry.id   AF-N4ULY6-F1
#
_cell.length_a   1.000
_cell.length_b   1.000
_cell.length_c   1.000
_cell.angle_alpha   90.00
_cell.angle_beta   90.00
_cell.angle_gamma   90.00
#
_symmetry.space_group_name_H-M   'P 1'
#
loop_
_entity.id
_entity.type
_entity.pdbx_description
1 polymer ?
#
loop_
_entity_poly.entity_id
_entity_poly.type
_entity_poly.pdbx_seq_one_letter_code
_entity_poly.pdbx_strand_id
1 'polypeptide(L)'
;MSDYDGQYYAYKVYVTCDVSRDSVIQALTDDGEEELDKITVESRPGQTTQSVITHHRENTPRGGKEHPSRFLVVDSADLEGRGVLLVSLAEYHGFNDGLRFAVKEARDNINSLCVANDDWFTFRESIPAQKTDTVPVKWYALYNLLPADQQEDFDAAFAKMNEGVQMVGVSDDEAEAAEAEGEGGAGSDVGSGSPGDVEVENDADASMEEPDEEQGDVSDGADDEVAETVEDELPKFYKAVTAEGRDLEQIIDQHSSYANENRLDSERFAVIDKEYKKQGPLIFRIKPETDSFRCRGDVAGEVLRWMFVNLMTWDEAKSFAGART
;
A
#
# COMPACT_ATOMS: atom_id res chain seq x y z
N MET A 1 3.71 -10.08 -17.88
CA MET A 1 3.03 -11.37 -17.62
C MET A 1 1.59 -11.03 -17.27
N SER A 2 0.75 -10.75 -18.28
CA SER A 2 -0.59 -10.20 -18.09
C SER A 2 -1.57 -10.87 -19.07
N ASP A 3 -2.13 -11.99 -18.63
CA ASP A 3 -3.29 -12.63 -19.29
C ASP A 3 -4.47 -12.60 -18.30
N TYR A 4 -4.85 -11.42 -17.81
CA TYR A 4 -6.05 -11.22 -16.99
C TYR A 4 -7.13 -10.53 -17.84
N ASP A 5 -7.80 -11.32 -18.67
CA ASP A 5 -8.77 -10.82 -19.68
C ASP A 5 -10.24 -10.91 -19.20
N GLY A 6 -10.47 -10.92 -17.88
CA GLY A 6 -11.80 -11.00 -17.28
C GLY A 6 -12.08 -9.85 -16.32
N GLN A 7 -13.12 -9.06 -16.58
CA GLN A 7 -13.67 -8.13 -15.58
C GLN A 7 -14.25 -8.96 -14.42
N TYR A 8 -13.58 -8.93 -13.27
CA TYR A 8 -14.10 -9.56 -12.05
C TYR A 8 -15.09 -8.60 -11.41
N TYR A 9 -16.36 -9.00 -11.30
CA TYR A 9 -17.40 -8.13 -10.73
C TYR A 9 -17.68 -8.44 -9.25
N ALA A 10 -17.00 -9.43 -8.67
CA ALA A 10 -17.19 -9.83 -7.28
C ALA A 10 -15.85 -10.11 -6.60
N TYR A 11 -15.85 -10.09 -5.27
CA TYR A 11 -14.70 -10.43 -4.44
C TYR A 11 -15.12 -11.24 -3.22
N LYS A 12 -14.16 -11.94 -2.64
CA LYS A 12 -14.35 -12.67 -1.38
C LYS A 12 -14.03 -11.78 -0.18
N VAL A 13 -14.78 -12.01 0.90
CA VAL A 13 -14.52 -11.44 2.22
C VAL A 13 -14.42 -12.60 3.20
N TYR A 14 -13.23 -12.78 3.78
CA TYR A 14 -13.00 -13.83 4.76
C TYR A 14 -13.11 -13.29 6.17
N VAL A 15 -13.88 -13.97 7.03
CA VAL A 15 -14.08 -13.55 8.42
C VAL A 15 -13.38 -14.54 9.36
N THR A 16 -12.27 -14.14 9.96
CA THR A 16 -11.45 -15.01 10.83
C THR A 16 -11.68 -14.79 12.32
N CYS A 17 -12.48 -13.79 12.69
CA CYS A 17 -12.90 -13.49 14.06
C CYS A 17 -14.39 -13.80 14.31
N ASP A 18 -14.85 -13.59 15.54
CA ASP A 18 -16.25 -13.77 15.94
C ASP A 18 -17.11 -12.56 15.54
N VAL A 19 -17.35 -12.41 14.24
CA VAL A 19 -18.25 -11.41 13.66
C VAL A 19 -19.25 -12.11 12.75
N SER A 20 -20.52 -11.70 12.84
CA SER A 20 -21.56 -12.28 12.01
C SER A 20 -21.42 -11.87 10.54
N ARG A 21 -21.84 -12.76 9.65
CA ARG A 21 -21.93 -12.47 8.21
C ARG A 21 -22.74 -11.19 7.94
N ASP A 22 -23.89 -11.05 8.60
CA ASP A 22 -24.81 -9.94 8.38
C ASP A 22 -24.19 -8.61 8.81
N SER A 23 -23.43 -8.59 9.91
CA SER A 23 -22.69 -7.41 10.36
C SER A 23 -21.62 -6.98 9.36
N VAL A 24 -20.89 -7.94 8.78
CA VAL A 24 -19.87 -7.65 7.75
C VAL A 24 -20.52 -7.11 6.47
N ILE A 25 -21.61 -7.74 6.02
CA ILE A 25 -22.35 -7.28 4.84
C ILE A 25 -22.86 -5.86 5.07
N GLN A 26 -23.54 -5.62 6.19
CA GLN A 26 -24.09 -4.32 6.53
C GLN A 26 -22.99 -3.24 6.55
N ALA A 27 -21.81 -3.56 7.12
CA ALA A 27 -20.70 -2.62 7.18
C ALA A 27 -20.09 -2.30 5.80
N LEU A 28 -20.14 -3.25 4.86
CA LEU A 28 -19.59 -3.07 3.51
C LEU A 28 -20.57 -2.38 2.55
N THR A 29 -21.87 -2.61 2.66
CA THR A 29 -22.85 -2.14 1.65
C THR A 29 -23.48 -0.79 1.94
N ASP A 30 -23.33 -0.24 3.15
CA ASP A 30 -23.81 1.09 3.58
C ASP A 30 -25.21 1.46 3.01
N ASP A 31 -26.27 0.92 3.64
CA ASP A 31 -27.72 1.10 3.34
C ASP A 31 -28.22 0.83 1.90
N GLY A 32 -27.35 0.52 0.93
CA GLY A 32 -27.70 0.20 -0.46
C GLY A 32 -27.62 -1.29 -0.78
N GLU A 33 -28.70 -1.89 -1.29
CA GLU A 33 -28.74 -3.31 -1.68
C GLU A 33 -27.97 -3.63 -2.98
N GLU A 34 -27.56 -2.62 -3.76
CA GLU A 34 -26.99 -2.77 -5.10
C GLU A 34 -25.61 -3.46 -5.14
N GLU A 35 -24.92 -3.58 -4.00
CA GLU A 35 -23.59 -4.21 -3.92
C GLU A 35 -23.59 -5.65 -3.42
N LEU A 36 -24.73 -6.19 -3.00
CA LEU A 36 -24.81 -7.53 -2.39
C LEU A 36 -24.33 -8.64 -3.32
N ASP A 37 -24.57 -8.51 -4.62
CA ASP A 37 -24.21 -9.52 -5.62
C ASP A 37 -22.69 -9.62 -5.83
N LYS A 38 -21.95 -8.57 -5.45
CA LYS A 38 -20.49 -8.47 -5.59
C LYS A 38 -19.72 -9.06 -4.41
N ILE A 39 -20.38 -9.27 -3.26
CA ILE A 39 -19.73 -9.64 -2.00
C ILE A 39 -20.02 -11.09 -1.65
N THR A 40 -18.99 -11.93 -1.60
CA THR A 40 -19.11 -13.30 -1.08
C THR A 40 -18.39 -13.43 0.26
N VAL A 41 -19.17 -13.49 1.35
CA VAL A 41 -18.63 -13.65 2.71
C VAL A 41 -18.45 -15.13 3.07
N GLU A 42 -17.26 -15.49 3.56
CA GLU A 42 -16.90 -16.82 4.02
C GLU A 42 -16.29 -16.78 5.43
N SER A 43 -16.91 -17.48 6.39
CA SER A 43 -16.42 -17.55 7.77
C SER A 43 -15.34 -18.62 7.95
N ARG A 44 -14.20 -18.22 8.53
CA ARG A 44 -13.03 -19.05 8.84
C ARG A 44 -12.47 -18.74 10.24
N PRO A 45 -13.28 -18.89 11.30
CA PRO A 45 -12.91 -18.45 12.65
C PRO A 45 -11.62 -19.12 13.14
N GLY A 46 -10.74 -18.33 13.74
CA GLY A 46 -9.48 -18.78 14.33
C GLY A 46 -8.35 -19.04 13.34
N GLN A 47 -8.57 -18.82 12.04
CA GLN A 47 -7.50 -18.95 11.03
C GLN A 47 -6.66 -17.68 10.92
N THR A 48 -5.38 -17.85 10.61
CA THR A 48 -4.49 -16.74 10.29
C THR A 48 -4.76 -16.22 8.87
N THR A 49 -4.34 -14.98 8.60
CA THR A 49 -4.41 -14.41 7.25
C THR A 49 -3.62 -15.24 6.24
N GLN A 50 -2.46 -15.81 6.58
CA GLN A 50 -1.72 -16.71 5.67
C GLN A 50 -2.46 -18.01 5.38
N SER A 51 -3.21 -18.55 6.35
CA SER A 51 -4.07 -19.72 6.14
C SER A 51 -5.21 -19.39 5.17
N VAL A 52 -5.81 -18.21 5.30
CA VAL A 52 -6.82 -17.69 4.36
C VAL A 52 -6.23 -17.49 2.96
N ILE A 53 -5.04 -16.89 2.85
CA ILE A 53 -4.33 -16.70 1.57
C ILE A 53 -4.12 -18.04 0.87
N THR A 54 -3.61 -19.04 1.58
CA THR A 54 -3.39 -20.39 1.03
C THR A 54 -4.71 -20.97 0.52
N HIS A 55 -5.76 -20.88 1.33
CA HIS A 55 -7.07 -21.37 0.94
C HIS A 55 -7.64 -20.66 -0.29
N HIS A 56 -7.54 -19.33 -0.36
CA HIS A 56 -8.04 -18.57 -1.50
C HIS A 56 -7.37 -19.01 -2.79
N ARG A 57 -6.04 -19.19 -2.79
CA ARG A 57 -5.27 -19.68 -3.94
C ARG A 57 -5.74 -21.05 -4.43
N GLU A 58 -6.06 -21.93 -3.49
CA GLU A 58 -6.45 -23.31 -3.79
C GLU A 58 -7.92 -23.44 -4.24
N ASN A 59 -8.79 -22.50 -3.86
CA ASN A 59 -10.24 -22.67 -3.96
C ASN A 59 -10.96 -21.57 -4.76
N THR A 60 -10.27 -20.52 -5.19
CA THR A 60 -10.84 -19.48 -6.06
C THR A 60 -10.38 -19.71 -7.50
N PRO A 61 -11.26 -20.23 -8.38
CA PRO A 61 -10.90 -20.51 -9.76
C PRO A 61 -10.68 -19.21 -10.55
N ARG A 62 -9.66 -19.18 -11.42
CA ARG A 62 -9.31 -18.00 -12.25
C ARG A 62 -10.40 -17.57 -13.25
N GLY A 63 -11.36 -18.44 -13.55
CA GLY A 63 -12.53 -18.15 -14.40
C GLY A 63 -13.84 -17.99 -13.63
N GLY A 64 -13.78 -17.83 -12.31
CA GLY A 64 -14.93 -17.53 -11.48
C GLY A 64 -15.38 -16.07 -11.58
N LYS A 65 -16.47 -15.75 -10.87
CA LYS A 65 -16.92 -14.35 -10.71
C LYS A 65 -16.07 -13.58 -9.69
N GLU A 66 -15.51 -14.29 -8.71
CA GLU A 66 -14.70 -13.68 -7.66
C GLU A 66 -13.27 -13.40 -8.12
N HIS A 67 -12.72 -12.26 -7.72
CA HIS A 67 -11.33 -11.89 -8.01
C HIS A 67 -10.35 -12.94 -7.42
N PRO A 68 -9.43 -13.51 -8.22
CA PRO A 68 -8.57 -14.63 -7.80
C PRO A 68 -7.31 -14.22 -7.03
N SER A 69 -6.94 -12.94 -7.07
CA SER A 69 -5.76 -12.41 -6.38
C SER A 69 -6.06 -11.31 -5.37
N ARG A 70 -7.31 -10.85 -5.24
CA ARG A 70 -7.67 -9.69 -4.41
C ARG A 70 -8.89 -10.01 -3.58
N PHE A 71 -8.82 -9.78 -2.28
CA PHE A 71 -9.91 -10.08 -1.35
C PHE A 71 -9.75 -9.30 -0.04
N LEU A 72 -10.80 -9.28 0.76
CA LEU A 72 -10.77 -8.68 2.10
C LEU A 72 -10.67 -9.75 3.19
N VAL A 73 -9.99 -9.41 4.28
CA VAL A 73 -9.95 -10.20 5.52
C VAL A 73 -10.44 -9.34 6.69
N VAL A 74 -11.46 -9.85 7.37
CA VAL A 74 -11.99 -9.35 8.63
C VAL A 74 -11.42 -10.21 9.75
N ASP A 75 -10.41 -9.67 10.44
CA ASP A 75 -9.65 -10.37 11.48
C ASP A 75 -9.84 -9.78 12.89
N SER A 76 -10.67 -8.76 13.00
CA SER A 76 -11.03 -8.09 14.25
C SER A 76 -12.53 -7.84 14.29
N ALA A 77 -13.12 -7.95 15.48
CA ALA A 77 -14.50 -7.54 15.71
C ALA A 77 -14.68 -6.01 15.74
N ASP A 78 -13.60 -5.27 15.96
CA ASP A 78 -13.56 -3.81 15.90
C ASP A 78 -13.43 -3.32 14.45
N LEU A 79 -14.54 -3.33 13.71
CA LEU A 79 -14.56 -2.90 12.31
C LEU A 79 -14.31 -1.39 12.15
N GLU A 80 -14.76 -0.58 13.10
CA GLU A 80 -14.63 0.88 13.04
C GLU A 80 -13.20 1.32 13.33
N GLY A 81 -12.62 0.86 14.44
CA GLY A 81 -11.28 1.24 14.84
C GLY A 81 -10.21 0.55 14.00
N ARG A 82 -10.26 -0.78 13.94
CA ARG A 82 -9.21 -1.60 13.30
C ARG A 82 -9.40 -1.74 11.79
N GLY A 83 -10.62 -1.63 11.27
CA GLY A 83 -10.88 -1.77 9.85
C GLY A 83 -10.65 -3.19 9.32
N VAL A 84 -10.48 -3.30 8.01
CA VAL A 84 -10.31 -4.58 7.30
C VAL A 84 -9.02 -4.59 6.49
N LEU A 85 -8.49 -5.78 6.25
CA LEU A 85 -7.27 -5.97 5.48
C LEU A 85 -7.63 -6.28 4.02
N LEU A 86 -7.25 -5.38 3.11
CA LEU A 86 -7.24 -5.64 1.68
C LEU A 86 -5.96 -6.39 1.33
N VAL A 87 -6.10 -7.60 0.79
CA VAL A 87 -5.00 -8.49 0.44
C VAL A 87 -4.84 -8.56 -1.07
N SER A 88 -3.60 -8.48 -1.53
CA SER A 88 -3.19 -8.74 -2.91
C SER A 88 -2.20 -9.90 -2.96
N LEU A 89 -2.47 -10.88 -3.82
CA LEU A 89 -1.70 -12.11 -3.93
C LEU A 89 -0.67 -12.04 -5.04
N ALA A 90 0.61 -12.04 -4.64
CA ALA A 90 1.75 -12.31 -5.52
C ALA A 90 1.73 -11.51 -6.82
N GLU A 91 1.31 -10.24 -6.77
CA GLU A 91 1.46 -9.32 -7.90
C GLU A 91 2.93 -8.91 -8.07
N TYR A 92 3.24 -8.41 -9.27
CA TYR A 92 4.50 -7.88 -9.83
C TYR A 92 5.84 -8.45 -9.27
N HIS A 93 6.11 -8.29 -7.98
CA HIS A 93 7.29 -8.78 -7.24
C HIS A 93 7.19 -10.22 -6.68
N GLY A 94 6.04 -10.89 -6.84
CA GLY A 94 5.85 -12.29 -6.46
C GLY A 94 5.65 -12.52 -4.94
N PHE A 95 5.29 -11.47 -4.19
CA PHE A 95 4.98 -11.58 -2.76
C PHE A 95 3.53 -11.23 -2.48
N ASN A 96 2.97 -11.86 -1.45
CA ASN A 96 1.68 -11.41 -0.93
C ASN A 96 1.87 -10.08 -0.24
N ASP A 97 0.85 -9.26 -0.33
CA ASP A 97 0.86 -7.94 0.26
C ASP A 97 -0.53 -7.61 0.82
N GLY A 98 -0.58 -6.62 1.68
CA GLY A 98 -1.83 -6.20 2.28
C GLY A 98 -1.78 -4.79 2.82
N LEU A 99 -2.90 -4.10 2.67
CA LEU A 99 -3.13 -2.75 3.15
C LEU A 99 -4.36 -2.76 4.04
N ARG A 100 -4.34 -1.96 5.11
CA ARG A 100 -5.45 -1.90 6.05
C ARG A 100 -6.13 -0.55 5.96
N PHE A 101 -7.45 -0.60 5.86
CA PHE A 101 -8.29 0.56 5.64
C PHE A 101 -9.53 0.50 6.54
N ALA A 102 -10.16 1.66 6.72
CA ALA A 102 -11.53 1.70 7.20
C ALA A 102 -12.43 0.88 6.27
N VAL A 103 -13.52 0.30 6.78
CA VAL A 103 -14.37 -0.63 6.01
C VAL A 103 -14.84 -0.01 4.69
N LYS A 104 -15.33 1.23 4.74
CA LYS A 104 -15.81 1.98 3.57
C LYS A 104 -14.72 2.16 2.52
N GLU A 105 -13.55 2.62 2.93
CA GLU A 105 -12.40 2.83 2.05
C GLU A 105 -11.90 1.51 1.45
N ALA A 106 -11.84 0.43 2.24
CA ALA A 106 -11.48 -0.89 1.73
C ALA A 106 -12.45 -1.37 0.65
N ARG A 107 -13.75 -1.14 0.86
CA ARG A 107 -14.84 -1.47 -0.08
C ARG A 107 -14.72 -0.67 -1.37
N ASP A 108 -14.52 0.63 -1.27
CA ASP A 108 -14.35 1.51 -2.44
C ASP A 108 -13.07 1.12 -3.23
N ASN A 109 -11.97 0.88 -2.52
CA ASN A 109 -10.69 0.48 -3.13
C ASN A 109 -10.76 -0.89 -3.82
N ILE A 110 -11.32 -1.92 -3.16
CA ILE A 110 -11.42 -3.23 -3.80
C ILE A 110 -12.40 -3.20 -4.99
N ASN A 111 -13.48 -2.42 -4.92
CA ASN A 111 -14.38 -2.21 -6.03
C ASN A 111 -13.65 -1.55 -7.21
N SER A 112 -12.85 -0.50 -6.96
CA SER A 112 -12.03 0.15 -7.99
C SER A 112 -11.06 -0.86 -8.60
N LEU A 113 -10.30 -1.58 -7.77
CA LEU A 113 -9.34 -2.59 -8.23
C LEU A 113 -9.98 -3.75 -9.00
N CYS A 114 -11.25 -4.06 -8.76
CA CYS A 114 -11.97 -5.08 -9.52
C CYS A 114 -12.49 -4.58 -10.88
N VAL A 115 -12.82 -3.28 -10.98
CA VAL A 115 -13.45 -2.67 -12.17
C VAL A 115 -12.44 -2.00 -13.11
N ALA A 116 -11.48 -1.25 -12.54
CA ALA A 116 -10.60 -0.35 -13.29
C ALA A 116 -9.40 -1.04 -13.93
N ASN A 117 -9.18 -2.34 -13.69
CA ASN A 117 -7.93 -3.04 -14.02
C ASN A 117 -6.67 -2.35 -13.47
N ASP A 118 -6.80 -1.42 -12.51
CA ASP A 118 -5.66 -0.79 -11.86
C ASP A 118 -4.75 -1.88 -11.29
N ASP A 119 -3.47 -1.80 -11.64
CA ASP A 119 -2.48 -2.68 -11.06
C ASP A 119 -2.23 -2.29 -9.60
N TRP A 120 -1.89 -3.29 -8.78
CA TRP A 120 -1.69 -3.08 -7.35
C TRP A 120 -0.53 -2.12 -7.05
N PHE A 121 0.44 -2.00 -7.97
CA PHE A 121 1.59 -1.13 -7.82
C PHE A 121 1.18 0.34 -7.85
N THR A 122 0.52 0.77 -8.92
CA THR A 122 -0.01 2.13 -9.10
C THR A 122 -0.98 2.49 -7.98
N PHE A 123 -1.84 1.53 -7.59
CA PHE A 123 -2.72 1.71 -6.45
C PHE A 123 -1.92 1.96 -5.15
N ARG A 124 -0.85 1.21 -4.90
CA ARG A 124 -0.06 1.35 -3.68
C ARG A 124 0.72 2.67 -3.62
N GLU A 125 1.24 3.16 -4.74
CA GLU A 125 1.91 4.47 -4.83
C GLU A 125 0.96 5.63 -4.53
N SER A 126 -0.28 5.55 -5.03
CA SER A 126 -1.29 6.60 -4.85
C SER A 126 -1.93 6.66 -3.45
N ILE A 127 -1.47 5.85 -2.48
CA ILE A 127 -2.02 5.82 -1.11
C ILE A 127 -1.02 6.49 -0.16
N PRO A 128 -1.09 7.84 -0.01
CA PRO A 128 -0.13 8.61 0.77
C PRO A 128 -0.20 8.33 2.28
N ALA A 129 -1.25 7.65 2.74
CA ALA A 129 -1.50 7.44 4.16
C ALA A 129 -2.42 6.25 4.43
N GLN A 130 -1.83 5.09 4.70
CA GLN A 130 -2.55 3.91 5.21
C GLN A 130 -3.08 4.22 6.63
N LYS A 131 -4.31 4.72 6.77
CA LYS A 131 -4.82 5.20 8.07
C LYS A 131 -6.21 4.67 8.40
N THR A 132 -6.33 4.09 9.59
CA THR A 132 -7.58 4.06 10.37
C THR A 132 -7.35 4.89 11.64
N ASP A 133 -8.42 5.26 12.35
CA ASP A 133 -8.32 6.08 13.58
C ASP A 133 -7.47 5.41 14.69
N THR A 134 -7.40 4.06 14.71
CA THR A 134 -6.54 3.30 15.65
C THR A 134 -5.19 2.89 15.06
N VAL A 135 -4.87 3.29 13.84
CA VAL A 135 -3.59 3.07 13.18
C VAL A 135 -2.82 4.40 13.05
N PRO A 136 -2.43 5.07 14.16
CA PRO A 136 -1.25 5.92 14.07
C PRO A 136 -0.04 5.01 13.89
N VAL A 137 0.70 5.17 12.79
CA VAL A 137 1.98 4.49 12.59
C VAL A 137 2.89 4.87 13.75
N LYS A 138 3.09 3.94 14.70
CA LYS A 138 4.30 3.97 15.50
C LYS A 138 5.42 3.55 14.58
N TRP A 139 6.44 4.39 14.51
CA TRP A 139 7.62 4.14 13.71
C TRP A 139 8.41 2.98 14.30
N TYR A 140 9.02 2.14 13.47
CA TYR A 140 9.97 1.14 13.96
C TYR A 140 11.35 1.76 14.14
N ALA A 141 12.01 1.46 15.25
CA ALA A 141 13.41 1.82 15.40
C ALA A 141 14.26 0.96 14.45
N LEU A 142 15.12 1.59 13.64
CA LEU A 142 16.20 0.92 12.93
C LEU A 142 17.54 1.31 13.58
N TYR A 143 18.11 0.42 14.38
CA TYR A 143 19.35 0.69 15.09
C TYR A 143 20.57 0.45 14.20
N ASN A 144 21.49 1.41 14.20
CA ASN A 144 22.81 1.27 13.59
C ASN A 144 23.81 0.65 14.58
N LEU A 145 24.20 -0.61 14.35
CA LEU A 145 25.29 -1.31 15.05
C LEU A 145 26.53 -1.51 14.17
N LEU A 146 26.59 -0.84 13.02
CA LEU A 146 27.80 -0.80 12.21
C LEU A 146 28.85 0.12 12.86
N PRO A 147 30.14 -0.13 12.60
CA PRO A 147 31.21 0.82 12.90
C PRO A 147 30.95 2.21 12.30
N ALA A 148 31.48 3.27 12.93
CA ALA A 148 31.24 4.66 12.51
C ALA A 148 31.77 4.98 11.09
N ASP A 149 32.76 4.24 10.60
CA ASP A 149 33.27 4.33 9.23
C ASP A 149 32.40 3.62 8.18
N GLN A 150 31.28 3.01 8.60
CA GLN A 150 30.30 2.33 7.74
C GLN A 150 28.93 3.02 7.77
N GLN A 151 28.90 4.34 8.00
CA GLN A 151 27.64 5.10 8.00
C GLN A 151 26.91 5.02 6.65
N GLU A 152 27.64 5.06 5.52
CA GLU A 152 27.06 4.93 4.17
C GLU A 152 26.35 3.58 3.97
N ASP A 153 26.88 2.49 4.56
CA ASP A 153 26.25 1.18 4.52
C ASP A 153 24.93 1.16 5.31
N PHE A 154 24.88 1.90 6.43
CA PHE A 154 23.65 2.07 7.20
C PHE A 154 22.63 2.93 6.45
N ASP A 155 23.05 4.04 5.84
CA ASP A 155 22.16 4.94 5.11
C ASP A 155 21.52 4.23 3.91
N ALA A 156 22.30 3.44 3.17
CA ALA A 156 21.80 2.59 2.10
C ALA A 156 20.82 1.51 2.63
N ALA A 157 21.10 0.92 3.78
CA ALA A 157 20.19 -0.03 4.41
C ALA A 157 18.89 0.64 4.87
N PHE A 158 18.99 1.86 5.42
CA PHE A 158 17.85 2.64 5.91
C PHE A 158 16.92 3.07 4.76
N ALA A 159 17.48 3.50 3.62
CA ALA A 159 16.71 3.77 2.41
C ALA A 159 15.94 2.53 1.97
N LYS A 160 16.62 1.39 1.78
CA LYS A 160 15.99 0.11 1.40
C LYS A 160 14.93 -0.37 2.37
N MET A 161 15.13 -0.18 3.67
CA MET A 161 14.14 -0.56 4.69
C MET A 161 12.85 0.27 4.59
N ASN A 162 12.92 1.50 4.06
CA ASN A 162 11.77 2.37 3.86
C ASN A 162 11.20 2.34 2.43
N GLU A 163 11.98 1.90 1.43
CA GLU A 163 11.47 1.65 0.07
C GLU A 163 10.38 0.56 0.06
N GLY A 164 10.48 -0.44 0.94
CA GLY A 164 9.44 -1.45 1.12
C GLY A 164 9.28 -2.43 -0.06
N VAL A 165 8.11 -3.08 -0.19
CA VAL A 165 7.85 -4.05 -1.29
C VAL A 165 7.44 -3.36 -2.60
N GLN A 166 7.06 -2.08 -2.54
CA GLN A 166 6.53 -1.36 -3.69
C GLN A 166 7.56 -1.28 -4.83
N MET A 167 8.84 -1.04 -4.51
CA MET A 167 9.91 -0.94 -5.51
C MET A 167 10.57 -2.28 -5.85
N VAL A 168 10.08 -3.40 -5.31
CA VAL A 168 10.76 -4.69 -5.48
C VAL A 168 10.49 -5.23 -6.87
N GLY A 169 11.53 -5.59 -7.62
CA GLY A 169 11.39 -6.14 -8.96
C GLY A 169 10.99 -5.11 -10.03
N VAL A 170 10.85 -3.84 -9.68
CA VAL A 170 10.78 -2.73 -10.64
C VAL A 170 12.21 -2.50 -11.11
N SER A 171 12.49 -2.72 -12.39
CA SER A 171 13.81 -2.38 -12.93
C SER A 171 13.96 -0.86 -12.95
N ASP A 172 15.15 -0.35 -12.62
CA ASP A 172 15.48 1.09 -12.71
C ASP A 172 15.09 1.70 -14.08
N ASP A 173 15.09 0.89 -15.15
CA ASP A 173 14.67 1.28 -16.50
C ASP A 173 13.16 1.64 -16.62
N GLU A 174 12.29 1.12 -15.75
CA GLU A 174 10.86 1.48 -15.70
C GLU A 174 10.60 2.68 -14.78
N ALA A 175 11.44 2.88 -13.75
CA ALA A 175 11.37 4.06 -12.88
C ALA A 175 11.82 5.34 -13.61
N GLU A 176 12.87 5.28 -14.44
CA GLU A 176 13.28 6.44 -15.27
C GLU A 176 12.31 6.74 -16.43
N ALA A 177 11.48 5.78 -16.85
CA ALA A 177 10.48 6.01 -17.89
C ALA A 177 9.30 6.85 -17.40
N ALA A 178 8.93 6.75 -16.12
CA ALA A 178 7.87 7.56 -15.51
C ALA A 178 8.27 9.03 -15.34
N GLU A 179 9.55 9.29 -15.03
CA GLU A 179 10.13 10.64 -14.92
C GLU A 179 10.24 11.33 -16.31
N ALA A 180 10.35 10.55 -17.39
CA ALA A 180 10.51 11.08 -18.75
C ALA A 180 9.18 11.52 -19.42
N GLU A 181 8.01 11.13 -18.91
CA GLU A 181 6.71 11.53 -19.48
C GLU A 181 6.16 12.86 -18.90
N GLY A 182 6.87 13.47 -17.94
CA GLY A 182 6.53 14.78 -17.36
C GLY A 182 6.97 16.01 -18.16
N GLU A 183 7.89 15.88 -19.12
CA GLU A 183 8.44 17.00 -19.89
C GLU A 183 8.15 16.88 -21.39
N GLY A 184 6.86 16.94 -21.76
CA GLY A 184 6.40 16.81 -23.16
C GLY A 184 5.54 17.97 -23.68
N GLY A 185 5.59 19.14 -23.06
CA GLY A 185 4.74 20.29 -23.42
C GLY A 185 5.47 21.39 -24.18
N ALA A 186 5.72 21.23 -25.49
CA ALA A 186 6.04 22.36 -26.36
C ALA A 186 5.54 22.11 -27.80
N GLY A 187 4.46 22.81 -28.14
CA GLY A 187 3.81 22.75 -29.44
C GLY A 187 4.62 23.36 -30.59
N SER A 188 4.39 22.82 -31.78
CA SER A 188 4.73 23.38 -33.09
C SER A 188 3.76 22.77 -34.08
N ASP A 189 2.65 23.43 -34.38
CA ASP A 189 2.47 24.20 -35.62
C ASP A 189 2.97 23.48 -36.89
N VAL A 190 2.03 22.98 -37.70
CA VAL A 190 2.09 22.99 -39.17
C VAL A 190 0.69 22.72 -39.73
N GLY A 191 0.11 23.76 -40.33
CA GLY A 191 -1.02 23.63 -41.24
C GLY A 191 -0.62 23.26 -42.67
N SER A 192 -1.62 22.79 -43.43
CA SER A 192 -1.93 23.10 -44.84
C SER A 192 -2.28 21.86 -45.69
N GLY A 193 -3.47 21.87 -46.32
CA GLY A 193 -3.72 21.14 -47.57
C GLY A 193 -5.11 20.49 -47.76
N SER A 194 -6.11 21.28 -48.18
CA SER A 194 -7.33 20.85 -48.94
C SER A 194 -6.97 20.34 -50.36
N PRO A 195 -7.87 19.77 -51.23
CA PRO A 195 -9.35 19.81 -51.21
C PRO A 195 -10.11 18.51 -51.63
N GLY A 196 -11.41 18.48 -51.36
CA GLY A 196 -12.35 17.51 -51.95
C GLY A 196 -13.79 18.03 -51.89
N ASP A 197 -14.34 18.36 -53.05
CA ASP A 197 -15.64 18.99 -53.32
C ASP A 197 -16.88 18.07 -53.14
N VAL A 198 -18.05 18.73 -53.15
CA VAL A 198 -19.41 18.27 -53.58
C VAL A 198 -20.26 17.55 -52.51
N GLU A 199 -21.53 17.86 -52.21
CA GLU A 199 -22.53 18.92 -52.50
C GLU A 199 -23.67 18.73 -51.44
N VAL A 200 -24.24 19.85 -50.96
CA VAL A 200 -25.69 20.23 -50.86
C VAL A 200 -26.66 19.18 -50.24
N GLU A 201 -27.39 19.46 -49.14
CA GLU A 201 -28.70 20.16 -49.16
C GLU A 201 -29.09 20.78 -47.79
N ASN A 202 -29.88 21.85 -47.91
CA ASN A 202 -30.44 22.72 -46.87
C ASN A 202 -31.54 22.05 -46.02
N ASP A 203 -31.71 22.53 -44.78
CA ASP A 203 -32.98 23.01 -44.20
C ASP A 203 -32.66 23.61 -42.82
N ALA A 204 -32.61 24.94 -42.67
CA ALA A 204 -33.73 25.84 -42.39
C ALA A 204 -34.11 25.91 -40.88
N ASP A 205 -33.89 27.13 -40.35
CA ASP A 205 -34.75 27.85 -39.42
C ASP A 205 -34.62 27.56 -37.91
N ALA A 206 -33.98 28.48 -37.17
CA ALA A 206 -34.69 29.40 -36.26
C ALA A 206 -33.71 30.20 -35.38
N SER A 207 -33.91 31.51 -35.43
CA SER A 207 -33.32 32.59 -34.64
C SER A 207 -33.53 32.49 -33.12
N MET A 208 -32.57 32.99 -32.32
CA MET A 208 -32.80 33.95 -31.22
C MET A 208 -31.46 34.28 -30.54
N GLU A 209 -30.94 35.50 -30.77
CA GLU A 209 -30.91 36.61 -29.80
C GLU A 209 -29.82 36.45 -28.74
N GLU A 210 -28.68 37.10 -28.99
CA GLU A 210 -27.76 37.52 -27.95
C GLU A 210 -28.37 38.66 -27.12
N PRO A 211 -27.92 38.81 -25.87
CA PRO A 211 -27.41 40.12 -25.52
C PRO A 211 -26.04 40.07 -24.86
N ASP A 212 -25.30 41.09 -25.25
CA ASP A 212 -23.94 41.46 -24.93
C ASP A 212 -23.87 42.31 -23.64
N GLU A 213 -22.66 42.35 -23.08
CA GLU A 213 -22.09 43.34 -22.15
C GLU A 213 -22.66 43.52 -20.72
N GLU A 214 -21.84 43.26 -19.69
CA GLU A 214 -21.04 44.31 -19.03
C GLU A 214 -20.30 43.80 -17.77
N GLN A 215 -18.97 43.92 -17.84
CA GLN A 215 -18.03 44.45 -16.83
C GLN A 215 -18.27 44.17 -15.33
N GLY A 216 -17.31 43.45 -14.74
CA GLY A 216 -16.99 43.49 -13.33
C GLY A 216 -15.48 43.39 -13.12
N ASP A 217 -14.81 44.54 -13.13
CA ASP A 217 -13.43 44.73 -12.70
C ASP A 217 -13.38 44.82 -11.16
N VAL A 218 -12.62 43.92 -10.51
CA VAL A 218 -12.17 43.97 -9.11
C VAL A 218 -10.89 43.13 -9.06
N SER A 219 -9.71 43.76 -9.09
CA SER A 219 -8.98 44.35 -7.94
C SER A 219 -8.44 43.31 -6.95
N ASP A 220 -7.11 43.34 -6.87
CA ASP A 220 -6.23 43.05 -5.74
C ASP A 220 -6.10 41.62 -5.22
N GLY A 221 -4.94 41.05 -5.53
CA GLY A 221 -3.97 40.65 -4.51
C GLY A 221 -4.34 39.44 -3.67
N ALA A 222 -3.86 38.28 -4.07
CA ALA A 222 -3.61 37.18 -3.16
C ALA A 222 -2.42 36.37 -3.67
N ASP A 223 -1.36 36.45 -2.89
CA ASP A 223 -0.26 35.49 -2.71
C ASP A 223 -0.05 34.45 -3.81
N ASP A 224 1.10 34.61 -4.46
CA ASP A 224 1.92 33.52 -4.99
C ASP A 224 2.25 32.58 -3.80
N GLU A 225 1.26 31.78 -3.36
CA GLU A 225 1.54 30.57 -2.61
C GLU A 225 2.29 29.67 -3.56
N VAL A 226 3.62 29.78 -3.50
CA VAL A 226 4.53 28.74 -3.94
C VAL A 226 3.99 27.46 -3.32
N ALA A 227 3.30 26.67 -4.13
CA ALA A 227 2.97 25.31 -3.77
C ALA A 227 4.33 24.71 -3.41
N GLU A 228 4.58 24.50 -2.12
CA GLU A 228 5.62 23.58 -1.71
C GLU A 228 5.23 22.30 -2.43
N THR A 229 5.98 21.97 -3.48
CA THR A 229 6.08 20.63 -3.99
C THR A 229 6.55 19.84 -2.80
N VAL A 230 5.60 19.32 -2.04
CA VAL A 230 5.83 18.21 -1.12
C VAL A 230 6.28 17.14 -2.10
N GLU A 231 7.59 17.06 -2.32
CA GLU A 231 8.19 15.89 -2.97
C GLU A 231 7.52 14.71 -2.29
N ASP A 232 6.91 13.84 -3.10
CA ASP A 232 6.11 12.71 -2.66
C ASP A 232 6.99 11.74 -1.85
N GLU A 233 7.32 12.12 -0.62
CA GLU A 233 8.16 11.33 0.27
C GLU A 233 7.34 10.10 0.63
N LEU A 234 7.79 8.95 0.12
CA LEU A 234 7.21 7.65 0.41
C LEU A 234 6.93 7.49 1.91
N PRO A 235 5.84 6.80 2.31
CA PRO A 235 5.54 6.56 3.71
C PRO A 235 6.71 5.86 4.42
N LYS A 236 7.40 6.60 5.28
CA LYS A 236 8.54 6.05 6.05
C LYS A 236 7.99 5.20 7.22
N PHE A 237 8.46 3.95 7.33
CA PHE A 237 8.07 3.00 8.38
C PHE A 237 9.12 2.88 9.49
N TYR A 238 10.36 3.27 9.19
CA TYR A 238 11.48 3.20 10.11
C TYR A 238 12.02 4.58 10.44
N LYS A 239 12.48 4.74 11.68
CA LYS A 239 13.32 5.85 12.12
C LYS A 239 14.70 5.33 12.45
N ALA A 240 15.72 5.93 11.84
CA ALA A 240 17.10 5.66 12.18
C ALA A 240 17.34 6.00 13.67
N VAL A 241 18.01 5.10 14.38
CA VAL A 241 18.42 5.29 15.76
C VAL A 241 19.89 4.96 15.90
N THR A 242 20.67 5.93 16.37
CA THR A 242 22.09 5.71 16.68
C THR A 242 22.20 4.88 17.96
N ALA A 243 23.00 3.82 17.92
CA ALA A 243 23.22 2.99 19.10
C ALA A 243 24.04 3.70 20.19
N GLU A 244 24.71 4.82 19.91
CA GLU A 244 25.53 5.60 20.87
C GLU A 244 26.56 4.75 21.64
N GLY A 245 27.13 3.74 20.98
CA GLY A 245 28.07 2.80 21.60
C GLY A 245 27.41 1.71 22.45
N ARG A 246 26.07 1.62 22.45
CA ARG A 246 25.34 0.51 23.03
C ARG A 246 25.52 -0.76 22.21
N ASP A 247 25.70 -1.87 22.89
CA ASP A 247 25.61 -3.19 22.27
C ASP A 247 24.16 -3.63 22.12
N LEU A 248 23.97 -4.80 21.50
CA LEU A 248 22.65 -5.34 21.22
C LEU A 248 21.85 -5.68 22.49
N GLU A 249 22.52 -6.18 23.53
CA GLU A 249 21.87 -6.55 24.80
C GLU A 249 21.33 -5.30 25.50
N GLN A 250 22.13 -4.24 25.53
CA GLN A 250 21.72 -2.94 26.06
C GLN A 250 20.57 -2.31 25.26
N ILE A 251 20.55 -2.48 23.94
CA ILE A 251 19.42 -2.04 23.11
C ILE A 251 18.16 -2.81 23.48
N ILE A 252 18.23 -4.14 23.58
CA ILE A 252 17.07 -4.97 23.95
C ILE A 252 16.50 -4.53 25.30
N ASP A 253 17.34 -4.32 26.31
CA ASP A 253 16.92 -3.95 27.66
C ASP A 253 16.28 -2.56 27.74
N GLN A 254 16.74 -1.61 26.91
CA GLN A 254 16.33 -0.21 26.99
C GLN A 254 15.29 0.19 25.94
N HIS A 255 15.09 -0.63 24.91
CA HIS A 255 14.30 -0.26 23.74
C HIS A 255 12.87 0.13 24.13
N SER A 256 12.18 -0.63 24.97
CA SER A 256 10.79 -0.30 25.34
C SER A 256 10.66 1.08 25.97
N SER A 257 11.61 1.51 26.81
CA SER A 257 11.60 2.86 27.41
C SER A 257 11.89 3.93 26.36
N TYR A 258 12.97 3.75 25.59
CA TYR A 258 13.35 4.66 24.51
C TYR A 258 12.23 4.85 23.47
N ALA A 259 11.62 3.75 23.04
CA ALA A 259 10.55 3.75 22.05
C ALA A 259 9.32 4.51 22.52
N ASN A 260 8.92 4.35 23.79
CA ASN A 260 7.80 5.09 24.36
C ASN A 260 8.06 6.60 24.39
N GLU A 261 9.29 7.02 24.73
CA GLU A 261 9.68 8.44 24.73
C GLU A 261 9.71 9.04 23.32
N ASN A 262 10.03 8.22 22.30
CA ASN A 262 10.23 8.66 20.92
C ASN A 262 9.06 8.31 19.98
N ARG A 263 7.92 7.85 20.53
CA ARG A 263 6.72 7.43 19.77
C ARG A 263 7.03 6.35 18.72
N LEU A 264 7.89 5.41 19.07
CA LEU A 264 8.24 4.22 18.29
C LEU A 264 7.45 3.01 18.80
N ASP A 265 7.45 1.93 18.02
CA ASP A 265 6.98 0.63 18.51
C ASP A 265 7.89 0.18 19.66
N SER A 266 7.30 -0.14 20.82
CA SER A 266 8.04 -0.48 22.04
C SER A 266 8.33 -1.97 22.20
N GLU A 267 7.77 -2.78 21.30
CA GLU A 267 7.85 -4.23 21.35
C GLU A 267 8.69 -4.79 20.20
N ARG A 268 8.88 -4.04 19.11
CA ARG A 268 9.56 -4.51 17.90
C ARG A 268 10.48 -3.46 17.32
N PHE A 269 11.62 -3.90 16.83
CA PHE A 269 12.60 -3.06 16.15
C PHE A 269 13.43 -3.88 15.17
N ALA A 270 14.23 -3.18 14.37
CA ALA A 270 15.19 -3.77 13.46
C ALA A 270 16.61 -3.26 13.76
N VAL A 271 17.60 -4.07 13.41
CA VAL A 271 19.02 -3.80 13.60
C VAL A 271 19.77 -4.03 12.30
N ILE A 272 20.62 -3.06 11.97
CA ILE A 272 21.67 -3.20 10.95
C ILE A 272 22.99 -3.41 11.69
N ASP A 273 23.55 -4.61 11.57
CA ASP A 273 24.85 -4.95 12.17
C ASP A 273 25.80 -5.49 11.10
N LYS A 274 27.00 -5.90 11.53
CA LYS A 274 28.04 -6.42 10.62
C LYS A 274 27.60 -7.60 9.74
N GLU A 275 26.56 -8.33 10.13
CA GLU A 275 26.05 -9.46 9.35
C GLU A 275 25.02 -9.02 8.31
N TYR A 276 24.54 -7.76 8.32
CA TYR A 276 23.49 -7.25 7.43
C TYR A 276 23.73 -7.57 5.96
N LYS A 277 24.91 -7.27 5.41
CA LYS A 277 25.21 -7.53 4.00
C LYS A 277 25.08 -9.00 3.63
N LYS A 278 25.39 -9.88 4.58
CA LYS A 278 25.25 -11.31 4.39
C LYS A 278 23.82 -11.73 4.68
N GLN A 279 23.28 -11.51 5.87
CA GLN A 279 22.08 -12.16 6.40
C GLN A 279 20.83 -11.26 6.40
N GLY A 280 20.94 -10.02 5.96
CA GLY A 280 19.89 -9.01 6.07
C GLY A 280 19.74 -8.45 7.49
N PRO A 281 18.79 -7.51 7.69
CA PRO A 281 18.51 -6.92 8.99
C PRO A 281 18.09 -8.00 10.00
N LEU A 282 18.44 -7.75 11.27
CA LEU A 282 17.96 -8.54 12.38
C LEU A 282 16.68 -7.90 12.93
N ILE A 283 15.57 -8.63 12.83
CA ILE A 283 14.26 -8.20 13.31
C ILE A 283 14.05 -8.75 14.71
N PHE A 284 13.66 -7.89 15.64
CA PHE A 284 13.46 -8.22 17.05
C PHE A 284 12.02 -8.03 17.50
N ARG A 285 11.63 -8.90 18.44
CA ARG A 285 10.44 -8.76 19.27
C ARG A 285 10.85 -8.94 20.72
N ILE A 286 10.46 -8.00 21.58
CA ILE A 286 10.74 -8.04 23.02
C ILE A 286 9.65 -8.79 23.78
N LYS A 287 8.38 -8.60 23.38
CA LYS A 287 7.20 -9.18 24.03
C LYS A 287 6.36 -9.99 23.05
N PRO A 288 5.70 -11.10 23.48
CA PRO A 288 5.64 -11.61 24.86
C PRO A 288 6.94 -12.29 25.35
N GLU A 289 7.74 -12.80 24.43
CA GLU A 289 9.07 -13.37 24.70
C GLU A 289 10.08 -12.72 23.76
N THR A 290 11.28 -12.49 24.28
CA THR A 290 12.38 -11.92 23.49
C THR A 290 12.83 -12.91 22.45
N ASP A 291 12.80 -12.47 21.20
CA ASP A 291 12.96 -13.34 20.05
C ASP A 291 13.44 -12.52 18.84
N SER A 292 14.11 -13.19 17.90
CA SER A 292 14.63 -12.52 16.71
C SER A 292 14.78 -13.46 15.53
N PHE A 293 14.84 -12.88 14.33
CA PHE A 293 15.19 -13.58 13.11
C PHE A 293 15.82 -12.64 12.09
N ARG A 294 16.58 -13.21 11.17
CA ARG A 294 17.17 -12.51 10.03
C ARG A 294 16.23 -12.60 8.84
N CYS A 295 16.02 -11.50 8.14
CA CYS A 295 15.26 -11.48 6.89
C CYS A 295 16.13 -10.88 5.79
N ARG A 296 16.35 -11.61 4.70
CA ARG A 296 17.14 -11.16 3.55
C ARG A 296 16.26 -10.56 2.46
N GLY A 297 16.89 -9.73 1.63
CA GLY A 297 16.29 -9.17 0.42
C GLY A 297 15.37 -8.00 0.71
N ASP A 298 14.81 -7.46 -0.36
CA ASP A 298 14.11 -6.17 -0.33
C ASP A 298 12.81 -6.22 0.48
N VAL A 299 12.23 -7.43 0.65
CA VAL A 299 11.07 -7.67 1.53
C VAL A 299 11.33 -7.41 3.00
N ALA A 300 12.59 -7.32 3.43
CA ALA A 300 12.92 -7.17 4.85
C ALA A 300 12.39 -5.86 5.46
N GLY A 301 12.27 -4.80 4.65
CA GLY A 301 11.63 -3.54 5.06
C GLY A 301 10.16 -3.71 5.45
N GLU A 302 9.46 -4.68 4.87
CA GLU A 302 8.00 -4.82 4.99
C GLU A 302 7.57 -5.75 6.10
N VAL A 303 8.46 -6.61 6.58
CA VAL A 303 8.09 -7.68 7.52
C VAL A 303 7.43 -7.14 8.80
N LEU A 304 7.96 -6.06 9.39
CA LEU A 304 7.34 -5.44 10.56
C LEU A 304 5.96 -4.85 10.23
N ARG A 305 5.82 -4.22 9.06
CA ARG A 305 4.54 -3.68 8.59
C ARG A 305 3.51 -4.79 8.37
N TRP A 306 3.89 -5.86 7.70
CA TRP A 306 3.03 -7.03 7.47
C TRP A 306 2.54 -7.66 8.77
N MET A 307 3.40 -7.73 9.80
CA MET A 307 2.96 -8.16 11.13
C MET A 307 2.04 -7.16 11.81
N PHE A 308 2.27 -5.86 11.64
CA PHE A 308 1.42 -4.81 12.19
C PHE A 308 0.01 -4.81 11.59
N VAL A 309 -0.10 -5.01 10.27
CA VAL A 309 -1.41 -5.11 9.60
C VAL A 309 -2.03 -6.51 9.72
N ASN A 310 -1.40 -7.42 10.47
CA ASN A 310 -1.83 -8.82 10.65
C ASN A 310 -1.94 -9.61 9.33
N LEU A 311 -1.10 -9.28 8.35
CA LEU A 311 -0.91 -10.10 7.16
C LEU A 311 -0.18 -11.41 7.51
N MET A 312 0.72 -11.35 8.50
CA MET A 312 1.43 -12.51 9.03
C MET A 312 1.63 -12.41 10.54
N THR A 313 1.62 -13.56 11.20
CA THR A 313 2.08 -13.69 12.59
C THR A 313 3.62 -13.68 12.64
N TRP A 314 4.17 -13.57 13.85
CA TRP A 314 5.62 -13.62 14.06
C TRP A 314 6.26 -14.93 13.58
N ASP A 315 5.62 -16.08 13.85
CA ASP A 315 6.15 -17.39 13.45
C ASP A 315 6.03 -17.63 11.94
N GLU A 316 4.99 -17.10 11.31
CA GLU A 316 4.86 -17.07 9.85
C GLU A 316 5.93 -16.18 9.22
N ALA A 317 6.21 -15.01 9.81
CA ALA A 317 7.28 -14.11 9.35
C ALA A 317 8.67 -14.77 9.44
N LYS A 318 8.95 -15.48 10.54
CA LYS A 318 10.18 -16.28 10.67
C LYS A 318 10.27 -17.38 9.61
N SER A 319 9.20 -18.12 9.41
CA SER A 319 9.15 -19.21 8.44
C SER A 319 9.36 -18.67 7.03
N PHE A 320 8.73 -17.54 6.69
CA PHE A 320 8.94 -16.82 5.45
C PHE A 320 10.39 -16.39 5.25
N ALA A 321 11.01 -15.81 6.28
CA ALA A 321 12.40 -15.37 6.21
C ALA A 321 13.38 -16.53 6.08
N GLY A 322 13.15 -17.65 6.78
CA GLY A 322 13.98 -18.85 6.72
C GLY A 322 13.84 -19.64 5.41
N ALA A 323 12.71 -19.54 4.70
CA ALA A 323 12.55 -20.14 3.39
C ALA A 323 13.39 -19.45 2.29
N ARG A 324 14.01 -18.31 2.61
CA ARG A 324 14.77 -17.46 1.67
C ARG A 324 16.27 -17.36 1.99
N THR A 325 16.75 -18.07 3.01
CA THR A 325 18.18 -18.14 3.36
C THR A 325 18.89 -19.24 2.59
#